data_AF-A0A327PD42-F1
#
_entry.id   AF-A0A327PD42-F1
#
_cell.length_a   1.000
_cell.length_b   1.000
_cell.length_c   1.000
_cell.angle_alpha   90.00
_cell.angle_beta   90.00
_cell.angle_gamma   90.00
#
_symmetry.space_group_name_H-M   'P 1'
#
loop_
_entity.id
_entity.type
_entity.pdbx_description
1 polymer ?
#
loop_
_entity_poly.entity_id
_entity_poly.type
_entity_poly.pdbx_seq_one_letter_code
_entity_poly.pdbx_strand_id
1 'polypeptide(L)'
;MKTNIEFLKGIQAKSASVAGLIGAGIPLSWLLFLILVKSEDFETWMIVPLTFIPLGGLFGGLFFYLMGFIWFPSGGRKLAAIIFSTVVYFIGIWLSAVLSFSLVGLWD
;
A
#
# COMPACT_ATOMS: atom_id res chain seq x y z
N MET A 1 13.15 -1.91 29.78
CA MET A 1 13.11 -1.01 28.60
C MET A 1 13.71 -1.80 27.44
N LYS A 2 12.93 -2.19 26.43
CA LYS A 2 13.50 -2.90 25.27
C LYS A 2 14.37 -1.92 24.50
N THR A 3 15.65 -2.21 24.34
CA THR A 3 16.56 -1.41 23.51
C THR A 3 16.04 -1.34 22.07
N ASN A 4 16.27 -0.21 21.37
CA ASN A 4 15.83 0.00 19.97
C ASN A 4 16.21 -1.16 19.04
N ILE A 5 17.33 -1.85 19.33
CA ILE A 5 17.83 -3.01 18.58
C ILE A 5 16.91 -4.24 18.74
N GLU A 6 16.30 -4.45 19.90
CA GLU A 6 15.36 -5.56 20.11
C GLU A 6 13.99 -5.32 19.45
N PHE A 7 13.56 -4.06 19.36
CA PHE A 7 12.36 -3.69 18.62
C PHE A 7 12.51 -4.02 17.13
N LEU A 8 13.67 -3.66 16.54
CA LEU A 8 13.98 -3.96 15.14
C LEU A 8 14.14 -5.46 14.86
N LYS A 9 14.61 -6.25 15.83
CA LYS A 9 14.65 -7.73 15.70
C LYS A 9 13.25 -8.36 15.54
N GLY A 10 12.19 -7.69 15.99
CA GLY A 10 10.81 -8.13 15.77
C GLY A 10 10.34 -7.96 14.32
N ILE A 11 10.94 -7.04 13.57
CA ILE A 11 10.61 -6.76 12.17
C ILE A 11 11.40 -7.72 11.29
N GLN A 12 10.70 -8.72 10.75
CA GLN A 12 11.30 -9.61 9.77
C GLN A 12 11.24 -8.94 8.40
N ALA A 13 12.38 -8.49 7.89
CA ALA A 13 12.48 -7.79 6.61
C ALA A 13 11.81 -8.55 5.46
N LYS A 14 11.94 -9.89 5.43
CA LYS A 14 11.27 -10.75 4.45
C LYS A 14 9.75 -10.60 4.52
N SER A 15 9.17 -10.72 5.71
CA SER A 15 7.72 -10.66 5.93
C SER A 15 7.15 -9.27 5.65
N ALA A 16 7.87 -8.22 6.06
CA ALA A 16 7.53 -6.84 5.71
C ALA A 16 7.56 -6.63 4.19
N SER A 17 8.61 -7.10 3.50
CA SER A 17 8.73 -6.97 2.04
C SER A 17 7.59 -7.68 1.32
N VAL A 18 7.24 -8.90 1.75
CA VAL A 18 6.09 -9.64 1.20
C VAL A 18 4.79 -8.87 1.41
N ALA A 19 4.56 -8.33 2.60
CA ALA A 19 3.36 -7.53 2.88
C ALA A 19 3.28 -6.27 2.01
N GLY A 20 4.41 -5.57 1.83
CA GLY A 20 4.50 -4.41 0.94
C GLY A 20 4.24 -4.77 -0.53
N LEU A 21 4.81 -5.86 -1.03
CA LEU A 21 4.60 -6.32 -2.40
C LEU A 21 3.15 -6.74 -2.66
N ILE A 22 2.51 -7.44 -1.72
CA ILE A 22 1.09 -7.79 -1.81
C ILE A 22 0.23 -6.52 -1.81
N GLY A 23 0.52 -5.57 -0.92
CA GLY A 23 -0.17 -4.28 -0.86
C GLY A 23 -0.02 -3.47 -2.15
N ALA A 24 1.16 -3.44 -2.76
CA ALA A 24 1.39 -2.78 -4.04
C ALA A 24 0.71 -3.50 -5.20
N GLY A 25 0.67 -4.84 -5.14
CA GLY A 25 0.16 -5.69 -6.21
C GLY A 25 -1.30 -5.46 -6.52
N ILE A 26 -2.16 -5.25 -5.52
CA ILE A 26 -3.60 -5.06 -5.72
C ILE A 26 -3.92 -3.87 -6.66
N PRO A 27 -3.53 -2.62 -6.36
CA PRO A 27 -3.77 -1.50 -7.27
C PRO A 27 -2.98 -1.62 -8.57
N LEU A 28 -1.76 -2.18 -8.54
CA LEU A 28 -0.97 -2.37 -9.76
C LEU A 28 -1.67 -3.31 -10.74
N SER A 29 -2.15 -4.47 -10.26
CA SER A 29 -2.89 -5.43 -11.09
C SER A 29 -4.14 -4.81 -11.69
N TRP A 30 -4.85 -3.96 -10.93
CA TRP A 30 -6.01 -3.25 -11.45
C TRP A 30 -5.64 -2.26 -12.55
N LEU A 31 -4.62 -1.44 -12.35
CA LEU A 31 -4.17 -0.46 -13.36
C LEU A 31 -3.63 -1.13 -14.62
N LEU A 32 -2.84 -2.20 -14.48
CA LEU A 32 -2.36 -2.98 -15.62
C LEU A 32 -3.51 -3.63 -16.38
N PHE A 33 -4.52 -4.15 -15.68
CA PHE A 33 -5.73 -4.67 -16.32
C PHE A 33 -6.43 -3.58 -17.15
N LEU A 34 -6.61 -2.37 -16.60
CA LEU A 34 -7.22 -1.25 -17.33
C LEU A 34 -6.44 -0.88 -18.59
N ILE A 35 -5.11 -0.84 -18.51
CA ILE A 35 -4.24 -0.56 -19.66
C ILE A 35 -4.38 -1.64 -20.74
N LEU A 36 -4.36 -2.91 -20.34
CA LEU A 36 -4.48 -4.03 -21.28
C LEU A 36 -5.85 -4.06 -21.98
N VAL A 37 -6.92 -3.68 -21.29
CA VAL A 37 -8.26 -3.60 -21.89
C VAL A 37 -8.39 -2.42 -22.86
N LYS A 38 -7.64 -1.33 -22.63
CA LYS A 38 -7.64 -0.12 -23.48
C LYS A 38 -6.45 -0.01 -24.44
N SER A 39 -5.83 -1.14 -24.79
CA SER A 39 -4.45 -1.29 -25.30
C SER A 39 -3.96 -0.38 -26.45
N GLU A 40 -4.82 0.38 -27.13
CA GLU A 40 -4.43 1.30 -28.21
C GLU A 40 -3.90 2.67 -27.69
N ASP A 41 -4.15 3.03 -26.42
CA ASP A 41 -3.90 4.38 -25.90
C ASP A 41 -2.93 4.42 -24.70
N PHE A 42 -1.79 3.71 -24.73
CA PHE A 42 -0.80 3.89 -23.65
C PHE A 42 -0.11 5.26 -23.76
N GLU A 43 -0.56 6.20 -22.96
CA GLU A 43 -0.03 7.56 -22.91
C GLU A 43 1.03 7.74 -21.82
N THR A 44 1.99 8.64 -22.05
CA THR A 44 3.12 8.87 -21.12
C THR A 44 2.67 9.31 -19.72
N TRP A 45 1.54 10.02 -19.60
CA TRP A 45 1.01 10.46 -18.31
C TRP A 45 0.59 9.28 -17.42
N MET A 46 0.27 8.12 -18.01
CA MET A 46 -0.19 6.93 -17.28
C MET A 46 0.92 6.32 -16.40
N ILE A 47 2.19 6.64 -16.65
CA ILE A 47 3.34 6.18 -15.85
C ILE A 47 3.25 6.70 -14.41
N VAL A 48 2.74 7.92 -14.21
CA VAL A 48 2.62 8.54 -12.89
C VAL A 48 1.64 7.77 -11.99
N PRO A 49 0.36 7.56 -12.34
CA PRO A 49 -0.55 6.74 -11.54
C PRO A 49 -0.11 5.27 -11.43
N LEU A 50 0.50 4.69 -12.47
CA LEU A 50 1.11 3.35 -12.42
C LEU A 50 2.21 3.20 -11.37
N THR A 51 2.81 4.30 -10.93
CA THR A 51 3.88 4.29 -9.93
C THR A 51 3.35 4.69 -8.56
N PHE A 52 2.70 5.85 -8.46
CA PHE A 52 2.30 6.42 -7.17
C PHE A 52 1.16 5.63 -6.50
N ILE A 53 0.18 5.13 -7.26
CA ILE A 53 -0.93 4.40 -6.66
C ILE A 53 -0.46 3.05 -6.07
N PRO A 54 0.38 2.25 -6.76
CA PRO A 54 0.99 1.07 -6.14
C PRO A 54 1.91 1.38 -4.96
N LEU A 55 2.60 2.53 -4.94
CA LEU A 55 3.37 2.96 -3.77
C LEU A 55 2.46 3.20 -2.56
N GLY A 56 1.29 3.81 -2.75
CA GLY A 56 0.27 3.92 -1.70
C GLY A 56 -0.15 2.56 -1.14
N GLY A 57 -0.39 1.59 -2.04
CA GLY A 57 -0.66 0.20 -1.68
C GLY A 57 0.50 -0.46 -0.91
N LEU A 58 1.75 -0.21 -1.33
CA LEU A 58 2.97 -0.71 -0.68
C LEU A 58 3.03 -0.26 0.78
N PHE A 59 2.89 1.04 1.03
CA PHE A 59 2.94 1.59 2.38
C PHE A 59 1.76 1.11 3.23
N GLY A 60 0.57 0.98 2.64
CA GLY A 60 -0.57 0.39 3.34
C GLY A 60 -0.37 -1.08 3.71
N GLY A 61 0.25 -1.89 2.84
CA GLY A 61 0.61 -3.28 3.13
C GLY A 61 1.65 -3.39 4.25
N LEU A 62 2.67 -2.53 4.25
CA LEU A 62 3.63 -2.42 5.36
C LEU A 62 2.95 -2.01 6.67
N PHE A 63 2.05 -1.03 6.62
CA PHE A 63 1.29 -0.59 7.79
C PHE A 63 0.44 -1.73 8.37
N PHE A 64 -0.20 -2.52 7.50
CA PHE A 64 -0.97 -3.70 7.90
C PHE A 64 -0.08 -4.74 8.61
N TYR A 65 1.14 -4.99 8.12
CA TYR A 65 2.10 -5.87 8.77
C TYR A 65 2.47 -5.36 10.18
N LEU A 66 2.79 -4.07 10.30
CA LEU A 66 3.15 -3.47 11.59
C LEU A 66 2.00 -3.56 12.58
N MET A 67 0.79 -3.14 12.21
CA MET A 67 -0.39 -3.16 13.07
C MET A 67 -0.79 -4.58 13.49
N GLY A 68 -0.95 -5.48 12.53
CA GLY A 68 -1.55 -6.80 12.77
C GLY A 68 -0.59 -7.88 13.28
N PHE A 69 0.72 -7.70 13.08
CA PHE A 69 1.71 -8.74 13.42
C PHE A 69 2.78 -8.27 14.41
N ILE A 70 3.09 -6.97 14.47
CA ILE A 70 4.12 -6.44 15.36
C ILE A 70 3.50 -5.78 16.59
N TRP A 71 2.56 -4.85 16.41
CA TRP A 71 1.99 -4.07 17.50
C TRP A 71 0.82 -4.75 18.19
N PHE A 72 -0.07 -5.40 17.44
CA PHE A 72 -1.25 -6.08 17.99
C PHE A 72 -1.37 -7.53 17.48
N PRO A 73 -0.47 -8.44 17.91
CA PRO A 73 -0.34 -9.77 17.32
C PRO A 73 -1.47 -10.76 17.64
N SER A 74 -2.31 -10.49 18.65
CA SER A 74 -3.34 -11.45 19.12
C SER A 74 -4.58 -10.79 19.75
N GLY A 75 -5.65 -11.59 19.86
CA GLY A 75 -6.91 -11.22 20.52
C GLY A 75 -7.75 -10.19 19.76
N GLY A 76 -8.76 -9.62 20.43
CA GLY A 76 -9.68 -8.64 19.82
C GLY A 76 -8.99 -7.36 19.33
N ARG A 77 -7.85 -6.98 19.93
CA ARG A 77 -7.03 -5.86 19.47
C ARG A 77 -6.46 -6.09 18.07
N LYS A 78 -6.11 -7.33 17.72
CA LYS A 78 -5.68 -7.67 16.36
C LYS A 78 -6.78 -7.44 15.34
N LEU A 79 -8.01 -7.85 15.66
CA LEU A 79 -9.14 -7.65 14.77
C LEU A 79 -9.39 -6.15 14.52
N ALA A 80 -9.39 -5.34 15.58
CA ALA A 80 -9.51 -3.89 15.45
C ALA A 80 -8.36 -3.28 14.64
N ALA A 81 -7.12 -3.73 14.86
CA ALA A 81 -5.94 -3.31 14.11
C ALA A 81 -6.04 -3.63 12.62
N ILE A 82 -6.55 -4.81 12.26
CA ILE A 82 -6.79 -5.23 10.87
C ILE A 82 -7.84 -4.34 10.22
N ILE A 83 -9.00 -4.15 10.85
CA ILE A 83 -10.08 -3.31 10.33
C ILE A 83 -9.59 -1.88 10.11
N PHE A 84 -8.90 -1.31 11.09
CA PHE A 84 -8.33 0.03 10.98
C PHE A 84 -7.29 0.13 9.85
N SER A 85 -6.41 -0.86 9.73
CA SER A 85 -5.39 -0.90 8.68
C SER A 85 -6.02 -0.98 7.29
N THR A 86 -7.14 -1.71 7.13
CA THR A 86 -7.88 -1.75 5.86
C THR A 86 -8.41 -0.38 5.47
N VAL A 87 -8.96 0.40 6.42
CA VAL A 87 -9.43 1.76 6.15
C VAL A 87 -8.26 2.67 5.75
N VAL A 88 -7.15 2.61 6.50
CA VAL A 88 -5.92 3.37 6.19
C VAL A 88 -5.36 2.99 4.82
N TYR A 89 -5.40 1.71 4.45
CA TYR A 89 -4.95 1.22 3.14
C TYR A 89 -5.75 1.86 1.98
N PHE A 90 -7.08 1.87 2.07
CA PHE A 90 -7.91 2.50 1.04
C PHE A 90 -7.72 4.01 0.98
N ILE A 91 -7.57 4.68 2.14
CA ILE A 91 -7.25 6.11 2.19
C ILE A 91 -5.89 6.38 1.54
N GLY A 92 -4.87 5.57 1.84
CA GLY A 92 -3.53 5.72 1.27
C GLY A 92 -3.50 5.57 -0.25
N ILE A 93 -4.21 4.57 -0.78
CA ILE A 93 -4.39 4.39 -2.23
C ILE A 93 -5.13 5.58 -2.83
N TRP A 94 -6.22 6.03 -2.20
CA TRP A 94 -7.01 7.14 -2.70
C TRP A 94 -6.21 8.45 -2.73
N LEU A 95 -5.50 8.78 -1.65
CA LEU A 95 -4.60 9.95 -1.61
C LEU A 95 -3.50 9.86 -2.67
N SER A 96 -2.96 8.66 -2.89
CA SER A 96 -1.95 8.44 -3.95
C SER A 96 -2.55 8.63 -5.34
N ALA A 97 -3.81 8.24 -5.55
CA ALA A 97 -4.53 8.48 -6.78
C ALA A 97 -4.75 9.99 -7.01
N VAL A 98 -5.30 10.70 -6.01
CA VAL A 98 -5.49 12.17 -6.06
C VAL A 98 -4.16 12.87 -6.37
N LEU A 99 -3.08 12.51 -5.66
CA LEU A 99 -1.75 13.06 -5.91
C LEU A 99 -1.30 12.77 -7.34
N SER A 100 -1.40 11.52 -7.79
CA SER A 100 -0.92 11.12 -9.12
C SER A 100 -1.65 11.82 -10.26
N PHE A 101 -2.98 11.97 -10.16
CA PHE A 101 -3.78 12.66 -11.16
C PHE A 101 -3.60 14.18 -11.09
N SER A 102 -3.43 14.75 -9.89
CA SER A 102 -3.10 16.17 -9.73
C SER A 102 -1.75 16.53 -10.36
N LEU A 103 -0.74 15.67 -10.21
CA LEU A 103 0.59 15.87 -10.81
C LEU A 103 0.58 15.90 -12.34
N VAL A 104 -0.41 15.26 -12.98
CA VAL A 104 -0.56 15.25 -14.45
C VAL A 104 -1.68 16.16 -14.94
N GLY A 105 -2.29 16.98 -14.07
CA GLY A 105 -3.35 17.91 -14.43
C GLY A 105 -4.70 17.26 -14.77
N LEU A 106 -4.95 16.05 -14.25
CA LEU A 106 -6.19 15.28 -14.46
C LEU A 106 -7.08 15.24 -13.19
N TRP A 107 -6.84 16.11 -12.21
CA TRP A 107 -7.61 16.23 -10.98
C TRP A 107 -7.78 17.71 -10.59
N ASP A 108 -9.04 18.14 -10.41
CA ASP A 108 -9.44 19.48 -9.97
C ASP A 108 -9.85 19.51 -8.49
#